data_AF-K2B6E5-F1
#
_entry.id   AF-K2B6E5-F1
#
_cell.length_a   1.000
_cell.length_b   1.000
_cell.length_c   1.000
_cell.angle_alpha   90.00
_cell.angle_beta   90.00
_cell.angle_gamma   90.00
#
_symmetry.space_group_name_H-M   'P 1'
#
loop_
_entity.id
_entity.type
_entity.pdbx_description
1 polymer ?
#
loop_
_entity_poly.entity_id
_entity_poly.type
_entity_poly.pdbx_seq_one_letter_code
_entity_poly.pdbx_strand_id
1 'polypeptide(L)'
;MIIQKNISNFFKEITPINSIFTAAVFLVLLFAAVKVYEPLQAKGAEPAIEITGKVLDIFTDARIYKAAVSFGENTFETGASGHYKALVERGVYSLSVSHGDYYQRQINSYAADGDETFDFYLIPKSFDLQTFQKFGGYSFDRCKFKKPPVIIINTGKFKNSKNTFDSKQIDSINSVINELKSFSDFFKLSVVEKRSISSENDVPQESISINRDDLSDYTEGGHAQFLPAKHSSIVVMNPLYNNLEGFFEVALRHELMHAIGFYTHVPPDIDSILVPTLPIPPNYTDLDKKVIKLFYRMPFSASYPHTTSGK
;
A
#
# COMPACT_ATOMS: atom_id res chain seq x y z
N MET A 1 -57.73 -21.26 -5.50
CA MET A 1 -59.10 -20.79 -5.19
C MET A 1 -59.90 -21.72 -4.25
N ILE A 2 -59.63 -23.02 -4.17
CA ILE A 2 -60.39 -23.94 -3.28
C ILE A 2 -60.10 -23.71 -1.78
N ILE A 3 -58.85 -23.48 -1.40
CA ILE A 3 -58.40 -23.35 0.01
C ILE A 3 -59.10 -22.19 0.75
N GLN A 4 -59.21 -21.00 0.15
CA GLN A 4 -59.86 -19.84 0.77
C GLN A 4 -61.36 -20.08 1.07
N LYS A 5 -62.05 -20.89 0.26
CA LYS A 5 -63.49 -21.13 0.43
C LYS A 5 -63.80 -22.00 1.65
N ASN A 6 -62.89 -22.91 2.01
CA ASN A 6 -63.03 -23.77 3.19
C ASN A 6 -62.71 -23.03 4.50
N ILE A 7 -61.74 -22.12 4.50
CA ILE A 7 -61.38 -21.30 5.68
C ILE A 7 -62.56 -20.39 6.09
N SER A 8 -63.25 -19.77 5.12
CA SER A 8 -64.37 -18.86 5.37
C SER A 8 -65.57 -19.52 6.09
N ASN A 9 -65.86 -20.78 5.78
CA ASN A 9 -66.95 -21.52 6.43
C ASN A 9 -66.59 -21.96 7.86
N PHE A 10 -65.33 -22.32 8.11
CA PHE A 10 -64.88 -22.78 9.44
C PHE A 10 -65.09 -21.73 10.54
N PHE A 11 -64.96 -20.43 10.21
CA PHE A 11 -65.17 -19.35 11.18
C PHE A 11 -66.64 -19.00 11.46
N LYS A 12 -67.62 -19.56 10.74
CA LYS A 12 -69.04 -19.24 10.93
C LYS A 12 -69.76 -20.04 12.02
N GLU A 13 -69.21 -21.18 12.44
CA GLU A 13 -69.88 -22.11 13.37
C GLU A 13 -69.31 -22.09 14.80
N ILE A 14 -68.29 -21.24 15.06
CA ILE A 14 -67.60 -21.20 16.37
C ILE A 14 -68.24 -20.14 17.28
N THR A 15 -68.92 -20.59 18.33
CA THR A 15 -69.49 -19.71 19.37
C THR A 15 -68.41 -18.94 20.16
N PRO A 16 -68.71 -17.73 20.70
CA PRO A 16 -67.68 -16.75 21.08
C PRO A 16 -66.69 -17.17 22.17
N ILE A 17 -67.01 -18.17 22.98
CA ILE A 17 -66.15 -18.68 24.06
C ILE A 17 -65.13 -19.70 23.53
N ASN A 18 -65.50 -20.48 22.51
CA ASN A 18 -64.62 -21.49 21.90
C ASN A 18 -63.64 -20.89 20.89
N SER A 19 -63.92 -19.70 20.34
CA SER A 19 -63.04 -19.04 19.36
C SER A 19 -61.70 -18.62 19.96
N ILE A 20 -61.69 -18.12 21.20
CA ILE A 20 -60.47 -17.67 21.89
C ILE A 20 -59.53 -18.87 22.16
N PHE A 21 -60.06 -19.98 22.67
CA PHE A 21 -59.26 -21.18 22.94
C PHE A 21 -58.73 -21.81 21.65
N THR A 22 -59.55 -21.87 20.61
CA THR A 22 -59.14 -22.42 19.29
C THR A 22 -58.09 -21.55 18.63
N ALA A 23 -58.23 -20.22 18.69
CA ALA A 23 -57.24 -19.28 18.18
C ALA A 23 -55.92 -19.36 18.96
N ALA A 24 -55.96 -19.48 20.29
CA ALA A 24 -54.76 -19.64 21.11
C ALA A 24 -54.01 -20.94 20.79
N VAL A 25 -54.70 -22.06 20.63
CA VAL A 25 -54.10 -23.35 20.22
C VAL A 25 -53.51 -23.26 18.81
N PHE A 26 -54.22 -22.62 17.86
CA PHE A 26 -53.66 -22.38 16.52
C PHE A 26 -52.42 -21.48 16.55
N LEU A 27 -52.41 -20.45 17.39
CA LEU A 27 -51.26 -19.54 17.54
C LEU A 27 -50.06 -20.29 18.14
N VAL A 28 -50.27 -21.11 19.17
CA VAL A 28 -49.22 -21.94 19.79
C VAL A 28 -48.69 -22.98 18.80
N LEU A 29 -49.56 -23.64 18.02
CA LEU A 29 -49.14 -24.56 16.97
C LEU A 29 -48.42 -23.84 15.82
N LEU A 30 -48.79 -22.60 15.49
CA LEU A 30 -48.08 -21.78 14.51
C LEU A 30 -46.69 -21.37 15.03
N PHE A 31 -46.56 -20.97 16.30
CA PHE A 31 -45.27 -20.66 16.92
C PHE A 31 -44.39 -21.91 17.11
N ALA A 32 -44.99 -23.07 17.42
CA ALA A 32 -44.27 -24.34 17.47
C ALA A 32 -43.81 -24.77 16.08
N ALA A 33 -44.67 -24.64 15.06
CA ALA A 33 -44.30 -24.88 13.67
C ALA A 33 -43.20 -23.92 13.22
N VAL A 34 -43.28 -22.62 13.53
CA VAL A 34 -42.26 -21.61 13.22
C VAL A 34 -40.95 -21.88 13.95
N LYS A 35 -40.95 -22.42 15.19
CA LYS A 35 -39.74 -22.88 15.87
C LYS A 35 -39.17 -24.19 15.32
N VAL A 36 -40.01 -25.08 14.79
CA VAL A 36 -39.56 -26.28 14.05
C VAL A 36 -39.14 -25.93 12.61
N TYR A 37 -39.52 -24.74 12.12
CA TYR A 37 -39.06 -24.10 10.89
C TYR A 37 -38.01 -22.99 11.15
N GLU A 38 -37.44 -22.90 12.36
CA GLU A 38 -36.07 -22.38 12.49
C GLU A 38 -35.20 -23.34 11.66
N PRO A 39 -34.38 -22.81 10.75
CA PRO A 39 -34.36 -23.41 9.44
C PRO A 39 -33.59 -24.73 9.40
N LEU A 40 -34.26 -25.77 8.93
CA LEU A 40 -33.64 -26.90 8.23
C LEU A 40 -33.02 -26.50 6.87
N GLN A 41 -32.74 -25.22 6.66
CA GLN A 41 -31.51 -24.87 5.97
C GLN A 41 -30.37 -25.30 6.89
N ALA A 42 -29.77 -26.45 6.58
CA ALA A 42 -28.33 -26.50 6.70
C ALA A 42 -27.81 -25.25 5.98
N LYS A 43 -27.38 -24.24 6.74
CA LYS A 43 -26.61 -23.10 6.25
C LYS A 43 -25.39 -23.76 5.63
N GLY A 44 -25.44 -24.01 4.33
CA GLY A 44 -24.34 -24.61 3.60
C GLY A 44 -23.18 -23.67 3.84
N ALA A 45 -22.23 -24.10 4.68
CA ALA A 45 -21.09 -23.29 5.02
C ALA A 45 -20.46 -22.91 3.69
N GLU A 46 -20.39 -21.60 3.39
CA GLU A 46 -19.74 -21.17 2.17
C GLU A 46 -18.33 -21.75 2.20
N PRO A 47 -17.86 -22.36 1.09
CA PRO A 47 -16.62 -23.11 1.11
C PRO A 47 -15.51 -22.22 1.64
N ALA A 48 -14.76 -22.74 2.62
CA ALA A 48 -13.62 -22.05 3.17
C ALA A 48 -12.66 -21.69 2.03
N ILE A 49 -12.22 -20.44 2.04
CA ILE A 49 -11.32 -19.87 1.03
C ILE A 49 -9.88 -20.03 1.48
N GLU A 50 -9.00 -20.19 0.50
CA GLU A 50 -7.57 -20.39 0.71
C GLU A 50 -6.80 -19.08 0.58
N ILE A 51 -6.31 -18.59 1.72
CA ILE A 51 -5.37 -17.45 1.75
C ILE A 51 -3.97 -18.01 1.92
N THR A 52 -3.14 -17.80 0.91
CA THR A 52 -1.72 -18.19 0.91
C THR A 52 -0.82 -16.97 0.93
N GLY A 53 0.45 -17.16 1.23
CA GLY A 53 1.45 -16.10 1.10
C GLY A 53 2.75 -16.46 1.79
N LYS A 54 3.65 -15.49 1.90
CA LYS A 54 4.84 -15.58 2.75
C LYS A 54 4.88 -14.46 3.77
N VAL A 55 5.58 -14.69 4.88
CA VAL A 55 6.02 -13.65 5.80
C VAL A 55 7.51 -13.37 5.56
N LEU A 56 7.82 -12.08 5.42
CA LEU A 56 9.10 -11.55 4.95
C LEU A 56 9.67 -10.47 5.87
N ASP A 57 10.99 -10.44 6.00
CA ASP A 57 11.69 -9.26 6.49
C ASP A 57 11.61 -8.13 5.44
N ILE A 58 11.14 -6.95 5.86
CA ILE A 58 10.85 -5.85 4.95
C ILE A 58 12.08 -5.24 4.27
N PHE A 59 13.29 -5.44 4.81
CA PHE A 59 14.51 -4.84 4.29
C PHE A 59 15.34 -5.81 3.45
N THR A 60 15.45 -7.05 3.90
CA THR A 60 16.34 -8.08 3.33
C THR A 60 15.62 -9.08 2.43
N ASP A 61 14.28 -9.09 2.43
CA ASP A 61 13.47 -10.06 1.70
C ASP A 61 13.70 -11.53 2.13
N ALA A 62 14.30 -11.70 3.32
CA ALA A 62 14.47 -12.99 3.96
C ALA A 62 13.12 -13.57 4.42
N ARG A 63 12.97 -14.89 4.26
CA ARG A 63 11.79 -15.64 4.71
C ARG A 63 11.79 -15.77 6.23
N ILE A 64 10.69 -15.38 6.89
CA ILE A 64 10.55 -15.51 8.34
C ILE A 64 9.88 -16.84 8.65
N TYR A 65 10.63 -17.75 9.28
CA TYR A 65 10.16 -19.05 9.77
C TYR A 65 9.42 -18.88 11.12
N LYS A 66 8.37 -19.67 11.37
CA LYS A 66 7.54 -19.63 12.59
C LYS A 66 6.94 -18.25 12.92
N ALA A 67 6.69 -17.42 11.92
CA ALA A 67 5.84 -16.26 12.09
C ALA A 67 4.38 -16.74 12.27
N ALA A 68 3.72 -16.24 13.32
CA ALA A 68 2.31 -16.51 13.56
C ALA A 68 1.47 -15.53 12.74
N VAL A 69 0.59 -16.06 11.89
CA VAL A 69 -0.39 -15.35 11.06
C VAL A 69 -1.78 -15.67 11.59
N SER A 70 -2.53 -14.65 12.02
CA SER A 70 -3.85 -14.83 12.65
C SER A 70 -4.96 -14.09 11.90
N PHE A 71 -6.05 -14.79 11.61
CA PHE A 71 -7.29 -14.27 11.03
C PHE A 71 -8.40 -14.39 12.09
N GLY A 72 -8.59 -13.33 12.88
CA GLY A 72 -9.39 -13.41 14.09
C GLY A 72 -8.77 -14.39 15.10
N GLU A 73 -9.55 -15.39 15.53
CA GLU A 73 -9.10 -16.42 16.48
C GLU A 73 -8.24 -17.52 15.81
N ASN A 74 -8.35 -17.71 14.50
CA ASN A 74 -7.60 -18.74 13.76
C ASN A 74 -6.14 -18.30 13.59
N THR A 75 -5.18 -19.13 14.01
CA THR A 75 -3.74 -18.83 13.93
C THR A 75 -2.96 -19.95 13.25
N PHE A 76 -2.03 -19.57 12.37
CA PHE A 76 -1.21 -20.45 11.54
C PHE A 76 0.27 -20.04 11.67
N GLU A 77 1.21 -20.99 11.65
CA GLU A 77 2.65 -20.69 11.62
C GLU A 77 3.24 -20.82 10.21
N THR A 78 4.24 -20.00 9.87
CA THR A 78 5.00 -20.16 8.63
C THR A 78 5.98 -21.34 8.67
N GLY A 79 6.03 -22.09 7.57
CA GLY A 79 7.04 -23.11 7.33
C GLY A 79 8.44 -22.52 7.08
N ALA A 80 9.47 -23.37 6.94
CA ALA A 80 10.86 -22.93 6.75
C ALA A 80 11.10 -22.07 5.50
N SER A 81 10.21 -22.16 4.50
CA SER A 81 10.18 -21.29 3.32
C SER A 81 9.54 -19.93 3.57
N GLY A 82 9.12 -19.61 4.81
CA GLY A 82 8.34 -18.43 5.18
C GLY A 82 6.89 -18.46 4.69
N HIS A 83 6.45 -19.53 4.02
CA HIS A 83 5.09 -19.67 3.52
C HIS A 83 4.09 -19.97 4.64
N TYR A 84 2.89 -19.38 4.54
CA TYR A 84 1.70 -19.80 5.27
C TYR A 84 0.59 -20.24 4.29
N LYS A 85 -0.36 -21.02 4.82
CA LYS A 85 -1.63 -21.36 4.18
C LYS A 85 -2.70 -21.33 5.26
N ALA A 86 -3.68 -20.45 5.09
CA ALA A 86 -4.84 -20.33 5.95
C ALA A 86 -6.09 -20.77 5.18
N LEU A 87 -6.95 -21.57 5.82
CA LEU A 87 -8.30 -21.84 5.34
C LEU A 87 -9.24 -21.12 6.29
N VAL A 88 -10.00 -20.16 5.77
CA VAL A 88 -10.91 -19.30 6.56
C VAL A 88 -12.28 -19.23 5.90
N GLU A 89 -13.31 -18.93 6.69
CA GLU A 89 -14.62 -18.59 6.13
C GLU A 89 -14.58 -17.22 5.45
N ARG A 90 -15.58 -16.92 4.61
CA ARG A 90 -15.73 -15.61 3.99
C ARG A 90 -16.16 -14.59 5.05
N GLY A 91 -15.53 -13.41 5.07
CA GLY A 91 -15.88 -12.37 6.04
C GLY A 91 -14.79 -11.33 6.27
N VAL A 92 -15.04 -10.42 7.23
CA VAL A 92 -14.10 -9.37 7.63
C VAL A 92 -13.39 -9.74 8.91
N TYR A 93 -12.06 -9.77 8.88
CA TYR A 93 -11.20 -10.19 9.99
C TYR A 93 -10.32 -9.04 10.50
N SER A 94 -10.02 -9.06 11.80
CA SER A 94 -8.76 -8.47 12.27
C SER A 94 -7.64 -9.46 11.96
N LEU A 95 -6.77 -9.05 11.06
CA LEU A 95 -5.64 -9.83 10.58
C LEU A 95 -4.38 -9.33 11.27
N SER A 96 -3.58 -10.23 11.84
CA SER A 96 -2.31 -9.87 12.47
C SER A 96 -1.20 -10.86 12.16
N VAL A 97 0.04 -10.37 12.13
CA VAL A 97 1.23 -11.20 11.95
C VAL A 97 2.31 -10.80 12.95
N SER A 98 2.90 -11.79 13.61
CA SER A 98 3.90 -11.58 14.67
C SER A 98 5.05 -12.61 14.60
N HIS A 99 6.23 -12.17 15.05
CA HIS A 99 7.40 -13.01 15.30
C HIS A 99 8.25 -12.35 16.39
N GLY A 100 9.01 -13.10 17.18
CA GLY A 100 9.74 -12.58 18.35
C GLY A 100 10.63 -11.38 18.04
N ASP A 101 11.40 -11.45 16.96
CA ASP A 101 12.38 -10.44 16.55
C ASP A 101 11.80 -9.26 15.76
N TYR A 102 10.48 -9.24 15.52
CA TYR A 102 9.82 -8.30 14.62
C TYR A 102 8.69 -7.54 15.33
N TYR A 103 8.38 -6.35 14.84
CA TYR A 103 7.18 -5.63 15.26
C TYR A 103 5.93 -6.31 14.66
N GLN A 104 4.91 -6.52 15.50
CA GLN A 104 3.63 -7.06 15.06
C GLN A 104 2.96 -6.10 14.07
N ARG A 105 2.48 -6.63 12.96
CA ARG A 105 1.68 -5.89 11.97
C ARG A 105 0.21 -6.25 12.14
N GLN A 106 -0.68 -5.27 12.15
CA GLN A 106 -2.13 -5.49 12.27
C GLN A 106 -2.93 -4.72 11.22
N ILE A 107 -3.94 -5.39 10.64
CA ILE A 107 -4.91 -4.86 9.68
C ILE A 107 -6.30 -5.15 10.29
N ASN A 108 -6.99 -4.10 10.74
CA ASN A 108 -8.20 -4.25 11.56
C ASN A 108 -9.46 -4.68 10.78
N SER A 109 -9.46 -4.55 9.46
CA SER A 109 -10.63 -4.78 8.60
C SER A 109 -10.20 -5.39 7.27
N TYR A 110 -9.71 -6.62 7.31
CA TYR A 110 -9.34 -7.39 6.13
C TYR A 110 -10.56 -8.16 5.60
N ALA A 111 -10.97 -7.91 4.36
CA ALA A 111 -12.08 -8.61 3.73
C ALA A 111 -11.56 -9.85 2.97
N ALA A 112 -11.92 -11.03 3.47
CA ALA A 112 -11.58 -12.31 2.89
C ALA A 112 -12.75 -12.78 1.99
N ASP A 113 -12.72 -12.38 0.72
CA ASP A 113 -13.81 -12.55 -0.25
C ASP A 113 -13.50 -13.57 -1.37
N GLY A 114 -12.36 -14.27 -1.30
CA GLY A 114 -11.95 -15.28 -2.28
C GLY A 114 -10.58 -15.88 -1.98
N ASP A 115 -10.20 -16.90 -2.75
CA ASP A 115 -8.85 -17.45 -2.70
C ASP A 115 -7.84 -16.40 -3.18
N GLU A 116 -6.73 -16.23 -2.46
CA GLU A 116 -5.77 -15.18 -2.75
C GLU A 116 -4.34 -15.50 -2.27
N THR A 117 -3.38 -14.72 -2.78
CA THR A 117 -1.99 -14.73 -2.30
C THR A 117 -1.62 -13.36 -1.76
N PHE A 118 -1.30 -13.28 -0.48
CA PHE A 118 -0.99 -12.03 0.23
C PHE A 118 0.34 -12.17 0.99
N ASP A 119 1.41 -11.51 0.51
CA ASP A 119 2.71 -11.51 1.18
C ASP A 119 2.76 -10.44 2.29
N PHE A 120 3.09 -10.84 3.51
CA PHE A 120 3.35 -9.94 4.63
C PHE A 120 4.80 -9.54 4.71
N TYR A 121 5.03 -8.26 4.97
CA TYR A 121 6.33 -7.72 5.34
C TYR A 121 6.28 -7.24 6.78
N LEU A 122 7.23 -7.69 7.59
CA LEU A 122 7.43 -7.27 8.98
C LEU A 122 8.71 -6.43 9.11
N ILE A 123 8.68 -5.48 10.04
CA ILE A 123 9.84 -4.64 10.39
C ILE A 123 10.61 -5.32 11.54
N PRO A 124 11.93 -5.60 11.41
CA PRO A 124 12.73 -6.15 12.51
C PRO A 124 12.90 -5.12 13.63
N LYS A 125 12.92 -5.60 14.89
CA LYS A 125 13.08 -4.76 16.10
C LYS A 125 14.44 -4.06 16.22
N SER A 126 15.41 -4.44 15.41
CA SER A 126 16.70 -3.74 15.27
C SER A 126 16.59 -2.42 14.48
N PHE A 127 15.46 -2.15 13.84
CA PHE A 127 15.18 -0.87 13.19
C PHE A 127 14.34 0.02 14.12
N ASP A 128 14.81 1.25 14.32
CA ASP A 128 14.10 2.23 15.16
C ASP A 128 12.84 2.77 14.46
N LEU A 129 11.67 2.42 15.00
CA LEU A 129 10.40 2.96 14.52
C LEU A 129 10.25 4.46 14.77
N GLN A 130 10.93 5.06 15.76
CA GLN A 130 10.88 6.51 15.95
C GLN A 130 11.52 7.23 14.76
N THR A 131 12.60 6.69 14.20
CA THR A 131 13.21 7.17 12.96
C THR A 131 12.23 7.09 11.78
N PHE A 132 11.47 5.99 11.61
CA PHE A 132 10.41 5.94 10.60
C PHE A 132 9.25 6.92 10.90
N GLN A 133 8.85 7.11 12.15
CA GLN A 133 7.81 8.07 12.53
C GLN A 133 8.24 9.52 12.28
N LYS A 134 9.51 9.87 12.54
CA LYS A 134 10.10 11.15 12.15
C LYS A 134 9.98 11.32 10.63
N PHE A 135 10.47 10.38 9.84
CA PHE A 135 10.33 10.46 8.38
C PHE A 135 8.88 10.52 7.90
N GLY A 136 7.95 9.78 8.53
CA GLY A 136 6.51 9.83 8.23
C GLY A 136 5.88 11.19 8.55
N GLY A 137 6.31 11.86 9.62
CA GLY A 137 5.88 13.22 9.96
C GLY A 137 6.41 14.30 9.01
N TYR A 138 7.59 14.08 8.42
CA TYR A 138 8.18 15.00 7.43
C TYR A 138 7.78 14.70 5.97
N SER A 139 7.40 13.46 5.67
CA SER A 139 6.94 13.04 4.34
C SER A 139 5.42 13.26 4.22
N PHE A 140 5.01 14.53 4.12
CA PHE A 140 3.61 14.96 4.14
C PHE A 140 2.70 14.12 3.23
N ASP A 141 1.89 13.27 3.87
CA ASP A 141 0.81 12.44 3.34
C ASP A 141 0.83 12.11 1.84
N ARG A 142 1.51 11.00 1.54
CA ARG A 142 1.27 9.96 0.49
C ARG A 142 2.44 9.78 -0.47
N CYS A 143 2.67 8.53 -0.84
CA CYS A 143 3.38 8.18 -2.07
C CYS A 143 2.73 8.94 -3.24
N LYS A 144 3.50 9.75 -3.97
CA LYS A 144 2.98 10.60 -5.06
C LYS A 144 2.34 9.79 -6.20
N PHE A 145 2.63 8.50 -6.26
CA PHE A 145 2.18 7.54 -7.25
C PHE A 145 1.31 6.44 -6.63
N LYS A 146 0.11 6.21 -7.18
CA LYS A 146 -0.76 5.07 -6.81
C LYS A 146 -0.34 3.75 -7.48
N LYS A 147 0.38 3.83 -8.60
CA LYS A 147 0.91 2.71 -9.39
C LYS A 147 2.38 3.02 -9.75
N PRO A 148 3.22 2.02 -10.04
CA PRO A 148 4.59 2.26 -10.52
C PRO A 148 4.61 3.28 -11.68
N PRO A 149 5.36 4.40 -11.56
CA PRO A 149 5.38 5.42 -12.60
C PRO A 149 6.03 4.93 -13.89
N VAL A 150 5.65 5.52 -15.02
CA VAL A 150 6.47 5.51 -16.23
C VAL A 150 7.56 6.58 -16.09
N ILE A 151 8.82 6.19 -16.19
CA ILE A 151 9.97 7.12 -16.12
C ILE A 151 10.38 7.45 -17.55
N ILE A 152 10.15 8.69 -17.96
CA ILE A 152 10.37 9.18 -19.32
C ILE A 152 11.67 10.00 -19.34
N ILE A 153 12.65 9.53 -20.11
CA ILE A 153 13.89 10.25 -20.38
C ILE A 153 13.67 11.11 -21.63
N ASN A 154 13.77 12.42 -21.50
CA ASN A 154 13.60 13.33 -22.64
C ASN A 154 14.80 13.25 -23.60
N THR A 155 14.57 12.86 -24.85
CA THR A 155 15.57 12.87 -25.93
C THR A 155 15.42 14.06 -26.88
N GLY A 156 14.43 14.92 -26.66
CA GLY A 156 14.14 16.12 -27.45
C GLY A 156 14.74 17.40 -26.88
N LYS A 157 14.46 18.53 -27.55
CA LYS A 157 14.93 19.87 -27.17
C LYS A 157 13.78 20.67 -26.55
N PHE A 158 13.52 20.44 -25.27
CA PHE A 158 12.46 21.15 -24.54
C PHE A 158 12.70 22.65 -24.47
N LYS A 159 11.67 23.47 -24.66
CA LYS A 159 11.69 24.95 -24.50
C LYS A 159 12.89 25.65 -25.17
N ASN A 160 13.21 25.29 -26.42
CA ASN A 160 14.34 25.82 -27.19
C ASN A 160 15.73 25.53 -26.59
N SER A 161 15.86 24.48 -25.76
CA SER A 161 17.16 24.04 -25.26
C SER A 161 18.12 23.71 -26.40
N LYS A 162 19.37 24.15 -26.24
CA LYS A 162 20.42 23.93 -27.25
C LYS A 162 20.81 22.46 -27.37
N ASN A 163 20.69 21.71 -26.26
CA ASN A 163 21.22 20.38 -26.06
C ASN A 163 20.11 19.35 -25.74
N THR A 164 20.22 18.15 -26.29
CA THR A 164 19.56 16.93 -25.78
C THR A 164 20.47 16.27 -24.75
N PHE A 165 20.03 15.27 -23.98
CA PHE A 165 20.99 14.45 -23.22
C PHE A 165 22.00 13.79 -24.18
N ASP A 166 23.27 13.78 -23.81
CA ASP A 166 24.28 12.93 -24.46
C ASP A 166 24.18 11.47 -23.97
N SER A 167 24.96 10.56 -24.57
CA SER A 167 24.92 9.14 -24.20
C SER A 167 25.34 8.88 -22.75
N LYS A 168 26.37 9.57 -22.25
CA LYS A 168 26.83 9.40 -20.86
C LYS A 168 25.78 9.88 -19.88
N GLN A 169 25.14 11.01 -20.16
CA GLN A 169 24.05 11.53 -19.34
C GLN A 169 22.87 10.54 -19.31
N ILE A 170 22.50 9.96 -20.46
CA ILE A 170 21.49 8.90 -20.52
C ILE A 170 21.91 7.68 -19.69
N ASP A 171 23.17 7.26 -19.76
CA ASP A 171 23.69 6.13 -18.98
C ASP A 171 23.67 6.41 -17.47
N SER A 172 24.03 7.63 -17.04
CA SER A 172 23.88 8.10 -15.66
C SER A 172 22.42 8.12 -15.19
N ILE A 173 21.47 8.58 -16.02
CA ILE A 173 20.03 8.51 -15.70
C ILE A 173 19.60 7.05 -15.51
N ASN A 174 19.98 6.15 -16.42
CA ASN A 174 19.67 4.73 -16.32
C ASN A 174 20.30 4.09 -15.08
N SER A 175 21.52 4.49 -14.70
CA SER A 175 22.21 4.05 -13.49
C SER A 175 21.39 4.38 -12.24
N VAL A 176 20.99 5.65 -12.06
CA VAL A 176 20.18 6.10 -10.92
C VAL A 176 18.79 5.44 -10.90
N ILE A 177 18.14 5.27 -12.06
CA ILE A 177 16.86 4.56 -12.14
C ILE A 177 17.02 3.09 -11.75
N ASN A 178 18.08 2.41 -12.21
CA ASN A 178 18.34 1.01 -11.87
C ASN A 178 18.67 0.86 -10.38
N GLU A 179 19.37 1.82 -9.78
CA GLU A 179 19.59 1.90 -8.34
C GLU A 179 18.25 1.97 -7.58
N LEU A 180 17.36 2.91 -7.95
CA LEU A 180 16.01 3.04 -7.37
C LEU A 180 15.15 1.76 -7.51
N LYS A 181 15.25 1.09 -8.67
CA LYS A 181 14.61 -0.21 -8.93
C LYS A 181 15.16 -1.36 -8.10
N SER A 182 16.44 -1.32 -7.74
CA SER A 182 17.10 -2.41 -7.03
C SER A 182 16.59 -2.59 -5.60
N PHE A 183 16.16 -1.50 -4.94
CA PHE A 183 15.73 -1.52 -3.55
C PHE A 183 14.22 -1.37 -3.34
N SER A 184 13.37 -1.35 -4.38
CA SER A 184 11.90 -1.26 -4.20
C SER A 184 11.13 -2.01 -5.29
N ASP A 185 10.30 -2.98 -4.91
CA ASP A 185 9.46 -3.72 -5.86
C ASP A 185 8.48 -2.82 -6.61
N PHE A 186 8.01 -1.75 -5.96
CA PHE A 186 7.13 -0.77 -6.58
C PHE A 186 7.84 -0.11 -7.76
N PHE A 187 9.07 0.38 -7.58
CA PHE A 187 9.83 0.99 -8.69
C PHE A 187 10.38 -0.04 -9.67
N LYS A 188 10.69 -1.26 -9.23
CA LYS A 188 11.11 -2.37 -10.11
C LYS A 188 10.13 -2.61 -11.25
N LEU A 189 8.83 -2.38 -11.00
CA LEU A 189 7.75 -2.48 -11.99
C LEU A 189 7.56 -1.22 -12.87
N SER A 190 8.27 -0.11 -12.60
CA SER A 190 8.24 1.09 -13.45
C SER A 190 8.80 0.81 -14.84
N VAL A 191 8.11 1.28 -15.88
CA VAL A 191 8.61 1.26 -17.25
C VAL A 191 9.57 2.44 -17.45
N VAL A 192 10.63 2.26 -18.23
CA VAL A 192 11.52 3.36 -18.65
C VAL A 192 11.33 3.57 -20.15
N GLU A 193 10.98 4.80 -20.54
CA GLU A 193 10.79 5.20 -21.92
C GLU A 193 11.78 6.30 -22.32
N LYS A 194 12.19 6.32 -23.59
CA LYS A 194 12.90 7.44 -24.21
C LYS A 194 11.92 8.14 -25.14
N ARG A 195 11.66 9.44 -24.92
CA ARG A 195 10.64 10.19 -25.68
C ARG A 195 11.18 11.57 -26.04
N SER A 196 10.94 12.01 -27.28
CA SER A 196 11.27 13.38 -27.68
C SER A 196 10.17 14.33 -27.20
N ILE A 197 10.49 15.19 -26.22
CA ILE A 197 9.61 16.23 -25.68
C ILE A 197 10.24 17.58 -26.02
N SER A 198 9.53 18.39 -26.81
CA SER A 198 10.03 19.69 -27.31
C SER A 198 9.27 20.87 -26.70
N SER A 199 8.02 20.63 -26.26
CA SER A 199 7.11 21.61 -25.70
C SER A 199 6.40 21.07 -24.45
N GLU A 200 5.73 21.94 -23.70
CA GLU A 200 4.92 21.55 -22.54
C GLU A 200 3.75 20.62 -22.94
N ASN A 201 3.22 20.76 -24.16
CA ASN A 201 2.15 19.92 -24.68
C ASN A 201 2.57 18.46 -24.94
N ASP A 202 3.88 18.19 -25.02
CA ASP A 202 4.42 16.83 -25.17
C ASP A 202 4.57 16.10 -23.82
N VAL A 203 4.39 16.83 -22.70
CA VAL A 203 4.48 16.31 -21.33
C VAL A 203 3.12 15.71 -20.93
N PRO A 204 3.06 14.44 -20.46
CA PRO A 204 1.81 13.88 -19.97
C PRO A 204 1.18 14.69 -18.82
N GLN A 205 -0.15 14.84 -18.85
CA GLN A 205 -0.92 15.73 -17.95
C GLN A 205 -0.80 15.41 -16.44
N GLU A 206 -0.29 14.23 -16.09
CA GLU A 206 -0.08 13.75 -14.71
C GLU A 206 1.41 13.42 -14.44
N SER A 207 2.33 14.05 -15.17
CA SER A 207 3.78 13.92 -14.92
C SER A 207 4.26 14.78 -13.75
N ILE A 208 5.31 14.29 -13.07
CA ILE A 208 6.25 15.13 -12.34
C ILE A 208 7.43 15.38 -13.27
N SER A 209 7.72 16.65 -13.59
CA SER A 209 8.88 17.01 -14.42
C SER A 209 10.07 17.33 -13.53
N ILE A 210 11.21 16.72 -13.80
CA ILE A 210 12.50 17.02 -13.17
C ILE A 210 13.30 17.88 -14.16
N ASN A 211 13.47 19.15 -13.81
CA ASN A 211 14.27 20.14 -14.54
C ASN A 211 15.39 20.65 -13.60
N ARG A 212 16.41 21.33 -14.14
CA ARG A 212 17.57 21.84 -13.36
C ARG A 212 17.63 23.36 -13.31
N ASP A 213 16.73 24.07 -13.97
CA ASP A 213 16.61 25.51 -13.74
C ASP A 213 16.15 25.75 -12.27
N ASP A 214 15.43 24.78 -11.70
CA ASP A 214 15.11 24.61 -10.28
C ASP A 214 16.35 24.44 -9.36
N LEU A 215 17.55 24.19 -9.92
CA LEU A 215 18.83 24.08 -9.18
C LEU A 215 19.69 25.37 -9.27
N SER A 216 19.27 26.39 -10.02
CA SER A 216 19.88 27.72 -9.95
C SER A 216 19.23 28.59 -8.88
N ASP A 217 17.91 28.47 -8.71
CA ASP A 217 17.16 29.09 -7.61
C ASP A 217 17.04 28.11 -6.44
N TYR A 218 18.17 27.85 -5.76
CA TYR A 218 18.25 27.03 -4.53
C TYR A 218 17.53 27.66 -3.30
N THR A 219 16.55 28.52 -3.56
CA THR A 219 15.57 29.07 -2.63
C THR A 219 14.18 28.60 -3.06
N GLU A 220 13.73 27.48 -2.49
CA GLU A 220 12.30 27.09 -2.44
C GLU A 220 11.62 26.75 -3.80
N GLY A 221 12.38 26.68 -4.90
CA GLY A 221 11.89 26.40 -6.25
C GLY A 221 11.42 24.97 -6.49
N GLY A 222 10.22 24.60 -6.02
CA GLY A 222 9.62 23.29 -6.29
C GLY A 222 8.83 22.67 -5.15
N HIS A 223 8.43 23.44 -4.13
CA HIS A 223 7.58 22.94 -3.04
C HIS A 223 6.41 22.12 -3.59
N ALA A 224 6.39 20.84 -3.23
CA ALA A 224 5.36 19.90 -3.64
C ALA A 224 4.00 20.41 -3.17
N GLN A 225 3.23 21.02 -4.07
CA GLN A 225 1.84 21.30 -3.82
C GLN A 225 1.16 19.98 -3.44
N PHE A 226 0.39 20.01 -2.34
CA PHE A 226 -0.39 18.89 -1.89
C PHE A 226 -1.41 18.50 -2.98
N LEU A 227 -1.02 17.53 -3.80
CA LEU A 227 -1.85 16.93 -4.81
C LEU A 227 -2.13 15.48 -4.38
N PRO A 228 -3.40 15.00 -4.47
CA PRO A 228 -3.69 13.59 -4.26
C PRO A 228 -2.83 12.75 -5.22
N ALA A 229 -2.53 11.50 -4.86
CA ALA A 229 -1.73 10.55 -5.65
C ALA A 229 -2.34 10.24 -7.03
N LYS A 230 -2.20 11.19 -7.94
CA LYS A 230 -2.69 11.25 -9.32
C LYS A 230 -1.56 11.06 -10.33
N HIS A 231 -0.31 11.21 -9.92
CA HIS A 231 0.80 11.15 -10.85
C HIS A 231 0.93 9.75 -11.47
N SER A 232 1.23 9.71 -12.76
CA SER A 232 1.39 8.49 -13.55
C SER A 232 2.78 8.35 -14.17
N SER A 233 3.56 9.43 -14.20
CA SER A 233 4.91 9.45 -14.79
C SER A 233 5.85 10.42 -14.10
N ILE A 234 7.16 10.15 -14.28
CA ILE A 234 8.26 11.07 -13.97
C ILE A 234 8.91 11.41 -15.31
N VAL A 235 9.15 12.67 -15.60
CA VAL A 235 9.80 13.13 -16.84
C VAL A 235 11.13 13.79 -16.48
N VAL A 236 12.24 13.14 -16.82
CA VAL A 236 13.58 13.68 -16.65
C VAL A 236 13.94 14.48 -17.90
N MET A 237 14.08 15.80 -17.78
CA MET A 237 14.41 16.67 -18.91
C MET A 237 15.87 17.08 -18.89
N ASN A 238 16.52 17.19 -20.06
CA ASN A 238 17.86 17.81 -20.08
C ASN A 238 17.69 19.32 -19.88
N PRO A 239 18.27 19.87 -18.82
CA PRO A 239 18.22 21.31 -18.63
C PRO A 239 19.11 22.11 -19.56
N LEU A 240 18.85 23.40 -19.51
CA LEU A 240 19.67 24.43 -20.10
C LEU A 240 21.05 24.53 -19.37
N TYR A 241 22.11 24.74 -20.18
CA TYR A 241 23.44 25.33 -19.89
C TYR A 241 24.70 24.55 -19.42
N ASN A 242 24.72 23.46 -18.62
CA ASN A 242 25.99 23.04 -17.96
C ASN A 242 26.40 21.52 -17.98
N ASN A 243 27.60 21.23 -18.53
CA ASN A 243 28.29 19.93 -18.75
C ASN A 243 28.87 19.23 -17.48
N LEU A 244 28.24 19.35 -16.31
CA LEU A 244 28.80 18.84 -15.05
C LEU A 244 28.40 17.38 -14.79
N GLU A 245 29.15 16.42 -15.38
CA GLU A 245 28.87 14.96 -15.32
C GLU A 245 28.61 14.46 -13.88
N GLY A 246 29.54 14.69 -12.93
CA GLY A 246 29.42 14.17 -11.56
C GLY A 246 28.36 14.86 -10.70
N PHE A 247 28.07 16.14 -10.94
CA PHE A 247 27.01 16.86 -10.21
C PHE A 247 25.61 16.38 -10.65
N PHE A 248 25.48 15.96 -11.90
CA PHE A 248 24.20 15.56 -12.49
C PHE A 248 23.61 14.30 -11.83
N GLU A 249 24.40 13.25 -11.55
CA GLU A 249 23.86 12.07 -10.87
C GLU A 249 23.37 12.37 -9.45
N VAL A 250 24.14 13.17 -8.69
CA VAL A 250 23.84 13.51 -7.30
C VAL A 250 22.58 14.37 -7.21
N ALA A 251 22.47 15.37 -8.09
CA ALA A 251 21.25 16.17 -8.23
C ALA A 251 20.06 15.30 -8.70
N LEU A 252 20.24 14.40 -9.66
CA LEU A 252 19.17 13.51 -10.13
C LEU A 252 18.69 12.55 -9.04
N ARG A 253 19.57 12.02 -8.19
CA ARG A 253 19.19 11.23 -7.00
C ARG A 253 18.31 12.08 -6.07
N HIS A 254 18.72 13.30 -5.77
CA HIS A 254 17.96 14.24 -4.93
C HIS A 254 16.57 14.55 -5.53
N GLU A 255 16.49 14.93 -6.81
CA GLU A 255 15.22 15.24 -7.47
C GLU A 255 14.29 14.03 -7.63
N LEU A 256 14.84 12.83 -7.82
CA LEU A 256 14.02 11.61 -7.84
C LEU A 256 13.42 11.32 -6.45
N MET A 257 14.13 11.60 -5.36
CA MET A 257 13.58 11.49 -4.00
C MET A 257 12.42 12.47 -3.77
N HIS A 258 12.57 13.73 -4.18
CA HIS A 258 11.46 14.70 -4.21
C HIS A 258 10.30 14.19 -5.04
N ALA A 259 10.56 13.71 -6.26
CA ALA A 259 9.52 13.25 -7.20
C ALA A 259 8.73 12.05 -6.66
N ILE A 260 9.34 11.15 -5.89
CA ILE A 260 8.63 10.00 -5.31
C ILE A 260 7.97 10.30 -3.95
N GLY A 261 8.27 11.43 -3.32
CA GLY A 261 7.54 11.96 -2.16
C GLY A 261 8.33 12.08 -0.86
N PHE A 262 9.65 12.05 -0.91
CA PHE A 262 10.50 12.19 0.27
C PHE A 262 11.05 13.61 0.41
N TYR A 263 10.31 14.50 1.08
CA TYR A 263 10.89 15.71 1.67
C TYR A 263 9.98 16.41 2.69
N THR A 264 10.51 16.65 3.90
CA THR A 264 10.74 17.99 4.48
C THR A 264 11.86 17.88 5.53
N HIS A 265 12.29 19.01 6.09
CA HIS A 265 13.37 19.19 7.06
C HIS A 265 13.48 18.09 8.14
N VAL A 266 14.24 17.06 7.82
CA VAL A 266 14.79 16.11 8.78
C VAL A 266 15.76 16.89 9.68
N PRO A 267 15.77 16.66 11.01
CA PRO A 267 16.68 17.39 11.89
C PRO A 267 18.16 17.11 11.54
N PRO A 268 19.06 18.10 11.79
CA PRO A 268 20.42 18.11 11.26
C PRO A 268 21.38 17.08 11.91
N ASP A 269 20.87 16.21 12.78
CA ASP A 269 21.60 15.16 13.49
C ASP A 269 21.51 13.78 12.81
N ILE A 270 20.89 13.68 11.63
CA ILE A 270 20.71 12.43 10.88
C ILE A 270 21.58 12.41 9.62
N ASP A 271 22.50 11.45 9.51
CA ASP A 271 23.29 11.21 8.28
C ASP A 271 22.45 10.48 7.21
N SER A 272 21.73 11.24 6.38
CA SER A 272 20.81 10.72 5.35
C SER A 272 20.66 11.72 4.20
N ILE A 273 20.45 11.26 2.95
CA ILE A 273 20.17 12.17 1.82
C ILE A 273 18.80 12.88 1.95
N LEU A 274 17.95 12.37 2.85
CA LEU A 274 16.67 12.98 3.24
C LEU A 274 16.90 14.29 4.04
N VAL A 275 18.11 14.48 4.56
CA VAL A 275 18.55 15.76 5.13
C VAL A 275 19.26 16.55 4.02
N PRO A 276 18.90 17.82 3.77
CA PRO A 276 19.61 18.68 2.81
C PRO A 276 20.97 19.10 3.39
N THR A 277 21.93 18.17 3.39
CA THR A 277 23.32 18.43 3.72
C THR A 277 24.06 18.94 2.49
N LEU A 278 24.90 19.97 2.68
CA LEU A 278 25.90 20.37 1.70
C LEU A 278 27.28 19.95 2.24
N PRO A 279 28.08 19.15 1.49
CA PRO A 279 27.79 18.61 0.16
C PRO A 279 26.72 17.51 0.16
N ILE A 280 25.92 17.45 -0.91
CA ILE A 280 24.92 16.38 -1.08
C ILE A 280 25.66 15.03 -1.19
N PRO A 281 25.27 14.00 -0.40
CA PRO A 281 25.88 12.67 -0.48
C PRO A 281 25.81 12.08 -1.89
N PRO A 282 26.88 11.48 -2.42
CA PRO A 282 26.89 11.01 -3.81
C PRO A 282 26.00 9.79 -4.06
N ASN A 283 25.66 9.02 -3.01
CA ASN A 283 24.94 7.76 -3.07
C ASN A 283 23.86 7.70 -1.98
N TYR A 284 22.85 6.85 -2.15
CA TYR A 284 21.91 6.53 -1.07
C TYR A 284 22.59 5.81 0.08
N THR A 285 22.37 6.27 1.31
CA THR A 285 22.73 5.56 2.53
C THR A 285 21.86 4.30 2.70
N ASP A 286 22.27 3.40 3.58
CA ASP A 286 21.45 2.23 3.91
C ASP A 286 20.18 2.59 4.70
N LEU A 287 20.15 3.76 5.35
CA LEU A 287 18.94 4.28 5.98
C LEU A 287 17.94 4.74 4.90
N ASP A 288 18.40 5.47 3.88
CA ASP A 288 17.55 5.96 2.78
C ASP A 288 16.83 4.79 2.08
N LYS A 289 17.60 3.75 1.70
CA LYS A 289 17.07 2.54 1.05
C LYS A 289 16.02 1.82 1.91
N LYS A 290 16.26 1.73 3.23
CA LYS A 290 15.32 1.15 4.19
C LYS A 290 14.03 1.96 4.28
N VAL A 291 14.13 3.29 4.40
CA VAL A 291 12.98 4.19 4.44
C VAL A 291 12.15 4.07 3.17
N ILE A 292 12.77 4.04 1.99
CA ILE A 292 12.03 3.92 0.73
C ILE A 292 11.29 2.57 0.62
N LYS A 293 11.89 1.46 1.10
CA LYS A 293 11.20 0.16 1.21
C LYS A 293 9.96 0.23 2.11
N LEU A 294 10.07 0.88 3.27
CA LEU A 294 8.95 1.00 4.22
C LEU A 294 7.74 1.71 3.59
N PHE A 295 7.95 2.88 3.00
CA PHE A 295 6.88 3.70 2.43
C PHE A 295 6.13 3.00 1.29
N TYR A 296 6.83 2.24 0.44
CA TYR A 296 6.22 1.59 -0.73
C TYR A 296 5.70 0.17 -0.49
N ARG A 297 6.07 -0.50 0.62
CA ARG A 297 5.53 -1.81 1.02
C ARG A 297 4.48 -1.75 2.13
N MET A 298 4.31 -0.59 2.77
CA MET A 298 3.37 -0.40 3.88
C MET A 298 2.40 0.75 3.59
N PRO A 299 1.15 0.47 3.18
CA PRO A 299 0.13 1.51 3.19
C PRO A 299 -0.10 1.98 4.64
N PHE A 300 -0.19 3.31 4.82
CA PHE A 300 -0.31 3.99 6.12
C PHE A 300 -1.55 3.60 6.97
N SER A 301 -2.44 2.75 6.45
CA SER A 301 -3.58 2.19 7.18
C SER A 301 -3.24 0.99 8.08
N ALA A 302 -2.01 0.47 8.05
CA ALA A 302 -1.57 -0.58 8.95
C ALA A 302 -1.13 -0.02 10.32
N SER A 303 -1.67 -0.58 11.41
CA SER A 303 -1.26 -0.22 12.77
C SER A 303 -0.10 -1.09 13.23
N TYR A 304 0.88 -0.46 13.89
CA TYR A 304 1.92 -1.12 14.66
C TYR A 304 1.61 -0.86 16.14
N PRO A 305 0.92 -1.76 16.86
CA PRO A 305 0.63 -1.56 18.27
C PRO A 305 1.93 -1.42 19.05
N HIS A 306 2.18 -0.22 19.56
CA HIS A 306 3.30 0.03 20.45
C HIS A 306 3.12 -0.78 21.74
N THR A 307 4.04 -1.70 22.02
CA THR A 307 4.23 -2.20 23.39
C THR A 307 4.94 -1.13 24.21
N THR A 308 4.24 -0.02 24.46
CA THR A 308 4.59 1.01 25.45
C THR A 308 3.85 0.75 26.77
N SER A 309 4.07 -0.44 27.30
CA SER A 309 4.09 -0.77 28.72
C SER A 309 5.42 -1.52 28.93
N GLY A 310 6.35 -1.04 29.75
CA GLY A 310 6.19 -0.94 31.21
C GLY A 310 6.06 -2.37 31.75
N LYS A 311 7.05 -3.00 32.39
CA LYS A 311 7.85 -2.49 33.52
C LYS A 311 7.02 -1.66 34.50
#